data_AF-A0AAD6DKD2-F1
#
_entry.id   AF-A0AAD6DKD2-F1
#
_cell.length_a   1.000
_cell.length_b   1.000
_cell.length_c   1.000
_cell.angle_alpha   90.00
_cell.angle_beta   90.00
_cell.angle_gamma   90.00
#
_symmetry.space_group_name_H-M   'P 1'
#
loop_
_entity.id
_entity.type
_entity.pdbx_description
1 polymer ?
#
loop_
_entity_poly.entity_id
_entity_poly.type
_entity_poly.pdbx_seq_one_letter_code
_entity_poly.pdbx_strand_id
1 'polypeptide(L)'
;MHIRIECQNLIQTFLSNCFPLHWPPTFQSWIFLLAELPTKIQALEMSSAAVAASAMGHMLDNQALVKQGLNCYIQGLQHLQKALYDLNLVREDGTLTACMALSLYEALECPNQGSEGYFNHCRGIIALIQSRGHEMHSSGLGHQLFLGILFSLNHHTSTIFFESTWMEQPWAVIPKTSHDQVTDCLAQAPMILERIRSLPHLPKFQQVDLLQRLIRECWRINKQLDVTYDEMQSQDLYWQVPSQTPLFSDLFPVVFCFRDAQSAATLVLLWATRTML
;
A
#
# COMPACT_ATOMS: atom_id res chain seq x y z
N MET A 1 21.84 -1.30 -25.46
CA MET A 1 20.60 -1.63 -26.21
C MET A 1 20.16 -3.06 -25.93
N HIS A 2 21.05 -4.06 -26.01
CA HIS A 2 20.74 -5.47 -25.70
C HIS A 2 20.19 -5.71 -24.28
N ILE A 3 20.91 -5.23 -23.25
CA ILE A 3 20.53 -5.37 -21.83
C ILE A 3 19.13 -4.80 -21.53
N ARG A 4 18.78 -3.68 -22.18
CA ARG A 4 17.48 -3.01 -21.98
C ARG A 4 16.31 -3.84 -22.50
N ILE A 5 16.49 -4.49 -23.65
CA ILE A 5 15.47 -5.38 -24.24
C ILE A 5 15.30 -6.62 -23.36
N GLU A 6 16.40 -7.17 -22.82
CA GLU A 6 16.37 -8.30 -21.90
C GLU A 6 15.64 -7.95 -20.59
N CYS A 7 15.91 -6.80 -19.99
CA CYS A 7 15.21 -6.32 -18.80
C CYS A 7 13.70 -6.15 -19.06
N GLN A 8 13.33 -5.52 -20.18
CA GLN A 8 11.91 -5.35 -20.53
C GLN A 8 11.19 -6.68 -20.73
N ASN A 9 11.79 -7.63 -21.44
CA ASN A 9 11.21 -8.96 -21.63
C ASN A 9 11.04 -9.71 -20.31
N LEU A 10 12.02 -9.58 -19.40
CA LEU A 10 11.96 -10.20 -18.08
C LEU A 10 10.83 -9.61 -17.22
N ILE A 11 10.66 -8.29 -17.21
CA ILE A 11 9.58 -7.61 -16.48
C ILE A 11 8.21 -8.04 -17.03
N GLN A 12 8.05 -8.08 -18.35
CA GLN A 12 6.79 -8.54 -18.96
C GLN A 12 6.48 -9.99 -18.62
N THR A 13 7.51 -10.85 -18.62
CA THR A 13 7.36 -12.26 -18.23
C THR A 13 6.93 -12.38 -16.77
N PHE A 14 7.56 -11.62 -15.87
CA PHE A 14 7.17 -11.54 -14.46
C PHE A 14 5.71 -11.10 -14.28
N LEU A 15 5.29 -10.01 -14.92
CA LEU A 15 3.91 -9.52 -14.80
C LEU A 15 2.90 -10.57 -15.29
N SER A 16 3.17 -11.21 -16.43
CA SER A 16 2.27 -12.22 -16.99
C SER A 16 2.13 -13.49 -16.15
N ASN A 17 3.20 -13.92 -15.45
CA ASN A 17 3.21 -15.15 -14.66
C ASN A 17 2.76 -14.91 -13.21
N CYS A 18 3.18 -13.81 -12.59
CA CYS A 18 2.90 -13.52 -11.18
C CYS A 18 1.61 -12.74 -10.97
N PHE A 19 1.12 -12.01 -11.99
CA PHE A 19 -0.11 -11.22 -11.92
C PHE A 19 -1.03 -11.51 -13.12
N PRO A 20 -1.52 -12.75 -13.25
CA PRO A 20 -2.34 -13.12 -14.40
C PRO A 20 -3.67 -12.34 -14.41
N LEU A 21 -4.12 -11.98 -15.62
CA LEU A 21 -5.29 -11.13 -15.93
C LEU A 21 -6.63 -11.50 -15.25
N HIS A 22 -6.74 -12.69 -14.63
CA HIS A 22 -7.94 -13.16 -13.93
C HIS A 22 -7.96 -12.78 -12.44
N TRP A 23 -6.86 -12.30 -11.87
CA TRP A 23 -6.91 -11.66 -10.57
C TRP A 23 -7.74 -10.39 -10.73
N PRO A 24 -8.78 -10.15 -9.90
CA PRO A 24 -9.52 -8.90 -9.98
C PRO A 24 -8.48 -7.78 -9.93
N PRO A 25 -8.45 -6.86 -10.91
CA PRO A 25 -7.48 -5.79 -10.88
C PRO A 25 -7.70 -5.11 -9.54
N THR A 26 -6.76 -5.28 -8.61
CA THR A 26 -6.65 -4.33 -7.53
C THR A 26 -6.29 -3.07 -8.27
N PHE A 27 -7.29 -2.22 -8.53
CA PHE A 27 -7.30 -1.13 -9.50
C PHE A 27 -6.19 -0.07 -9.28
N GLN A 28 -5.24 -0.35 -8.39
CA GLN A 28 -4.23 0.54 -7.84
C GLN A 28 -2.88 -0.19 -7.60
N SER A 29 -2.67 -1.40 -8.12
CA SER A 29 -1.36 -2.06 -7.96
C SER A 29 -0.29 -1.33 -8.78
N TRP A 30 0.53 -0.55 -8.09
CA TRP A 30 1.65 0.18 -8.67
C TRP A 30 2.67 -0.74 -9.38
N ILE A 31 2.63 -2.05 -9.13
CA ILE A 31 3.55 -3.04 -9.72
C ILE A 31 3.45 -3.06 -11.26
N PHE A 32 2.29 -2.79 -11.84
CA PHE A 32 2.15 -2.73 -13.29
C PHE A 32 2.93 -1.55 -13.91
N LEU A 33 3.22 -0.51 -13.13
CA LEU A 33 4.00 0.66 -13.56
C LEU A 33 5.47 0.32 -13.86
N LEU A 34 5.98 -0.83 -13.38
CA LEU A 34 7.31 -1.32 -13.70
C LEU A 34 7.52 -1.53 -15.21
N ALA A 35 6.44 -1.84 -15.94
CA ALA A 35 6.47 -2.04 -17.39
C ALA A 35 6.14 -0.77 -18.21
N GLU A 36 5.43 0.18 -17.62
CA GLU A 36 4.83 1.32 -18.34
C GLU A 36 5.71 2.57 -18.38
N LEU A 37 6.64 2.69 -17.43
CA LEU A 37 7.45 3.88 -17.29
C LEU A 37 8.59 3.93 -18.32
N PRO A 38 8.74 5.05 -19.07
CA PRO A 38 9.87 5.22 -19.97
C PRO A 38 11.18 5.10 -19.19
N THR A 39 12.08 4.21 -19.62
CA THR A 39 13.34 3.87 -18.93
C THR A 39 14.41 4.98 -18.98
N LYS A 40 14.02 6.27 -18.96
CA LYS A 40 14.96 7.39 -18.77
C LYS A 40 15.65 7.30 -17.39
N ILE A 41 14.95 6.71 -16.41
CA ILE A 41 15.46 6.49 -15.06
C ILE A 41 16.11 5.11 -14.98
N GLN A 42 17.44 5.06 -15.03
CA GLN A 42 18.22 3.81 -14.92
C GLN A 42 17.94 3.06 -13.61
N ALA A 43 17.65 3.79 -12.53
CA ALA A 43 17.30 3.20 -11.24
C ALA A 43 16.05 2.32 -11.34
N LEU A 44 15.06 2.77 -12.11
CA LEU A 44 13.81 2.03 -12.30
C LEU A 44 14.05 0.78 -13.13
N GLU A 45 14.80 0.88 -14.22
CA GLU A 45 15.11 -0.27 -15.08
C GLU A 45 15.78 -1.38 -14.29
N MET A 46 16.82 -1.04 -13.51
CA MET A 46 17.58 -2.03 -12.74
C MET A 46 16.81 -2.59 -11.55
N SER A 47 16.05 -1.76 -10.84
CA SER A 47 15.20 -2.23 -9.72
C SER A 47 14.05 -3.11 -10.18
N SER A 48 13.39 -2.77 -11.29
CA SER A 48 12.34 -3.59 -11.90
C SER A 48 12.91 -4.95 -12.37
N ALA A 49 14.07 -4.93 -13.02
CA ALA A 49 14.75 -6.15 -13.43
C ALA A 49 15.17 -7.01 -12.22
N ALA A 50 15.55 -6.39 -11.10
CA ALA A 50 15.91 -7.10 -9.89
C ALA A 50 14.72 -7.90 -9.33
N VAL A 51 13.57 -7.25 -9.16
CA VAL A 51 12.32 -7.89 -8.70
C VAL A 51 11.92 -9.02 -9.64
N ALA A 52 11.89 -8.74 -10.94
CA ALA A 52 11.48 -9.71 -11.94
C ALA A 52 12.42 -10.92 -12.01
N ALA A 53 13.75 -10.70 -11.96
CA ALA A 53 14.74 -11.77 -11.96
C ALA A 53 14.65 -12.66 -10.73
N SER A 54 14.55 -12.07 -9.53
CA SER A 54 14.46 -12.84 -8.28
C SER A 54 13.16 -13.68 -8.27
N ALA A 55 12.02 -13.07 -8.56
CA ALA A 55 10.73 -13.76 -8.56
C ALA A 55 10.67 -14.91 -9.59
N MET A 56 11.09 -14.64 -10.82
CA MET A 56 11.15 -15.67 -11.87
C MET A 56 12.20 -16.74 -11.55
N GLY A 57 13.31 -16.36 -10.91
CA GLY A 57 14.38 -17.26 -10.50
C GLY A 57 13.88 -18.30 -9.51
N HIS A 58 13.14 -17.87 -8.48
CA HIS A 58 12.51 -18.81 -7.53
C HIS A 58 11.40 -19.63 -8.17
N MET A 59 10.54 -19.01 -8.99
CA MET A 59 9.43 -19.72 -9.66
C MET A 59 9.93 -20.83 -10.60
N LEU A 60 11.08 -20.65 -11.24
CA LEU A 60 11.68 -21.60 -12.19
C LEU A 60 12.82 -22.43 -11.59
N ASP A 61 13.09 -22.32 -10.29
CA ASP A 61 14.25 -22.91 -9.61
C ASP A 61 15.59 -22.63 -10.32
N ASN A 62 15.76 -21.39 -10.81
CA ASN A 62 16.93 -20.95 -11.56
C ASN A 62 17.81 -20.02 -10.72
N GLN A 63 18.84 -20.60 -10.08
CA GLN A 63 19.79 -19.88 -9.24
C GLN A 63 20.64 -18.83 -9.97
N ALA A 64 20.88 -19.01 -11.27
CA ALA A 64 21.58 -18.01 -12.06
C ALA A 64 20.75 -16.73 -12.19
N LEU A 65 19.43 -16.87 -12.33
CA LEU A 65 18.49 -15.75 -12.43
C LEU A 65 18.32 -15.04 -11.08
N VAL A 66 18.29 -15.78 -9.96
CA VAL A 66 18.34 -15.19 -8.61
C VAL A 66 19.61 -14.35 -8.41
N LYS A 67 20.78 -14.89 -8.79
CA LYS A 67 22.06 -14.14 -8.74
C LYS A 67 22.05 -12.90 -9.64
N GLN A 68 21.42 -12.98 -10.81
CA GLN A 68 21.22 -11.83 -11.68
C GLN A 68 20.34 -10.77 -11.01
N GLY A 69 19.28 -11.19 -10.31
CA GLY A 69 18.44 -10.31 -9.50
C GLY A 69 19.24 -9.51 -8.48
N LEU A 70 20.14 -10.16 -7.74
CA LEU A 70 21.01 -9.48 -6.77
C LEU A 70 21.93 -8.44 -7.44
N ASN A 71 22.50 -8.76 -8.60
CA ASN A 71 23.33 -7.82 -9.34
C ASN A 71 22.53 -6.60 -9.82
N CYS A 72 21.32 -6.84 -10.33
CA CYS A 72 20.40 -5.77 -10.73
C CYS A 72 19.98 -4.90 -9.53
N TYR A 73 19.72 -5.49 -8.37
CA TYR A 73 19.41 -4.78 -7.14
C TYR A 73 20.55 -3.82 -6.72
N ILE A 74 21.80 -4.31 -6.70
CA ILE A 74 22.97 -3.49 -6.35
C ILE A 74 23.14 -2.31 -7.32
N GLN A 75 22.99 -2.55 -8.62
CA GLN A 75 23.05 -1.48 -9.63
C GLN A 75 21.87 -0.50 -9.48
N GLY A 76 20.68 -1.01 -9.17
CA GLY A 76 19.49 -0.21 -8.87
C GLY A 76 19.72 0.78 -7.72
N LEU A 77 20.33 0.33 -6.62
CA LEU A 77 20.72 1.21 -5.51
C LEU A 77 21.68 2.31 -5.95
N GLN A 78 22.72 1.97 -6.72
CA GLN A 78 23.71 2.94 -7.20
C GLN A 78 23.08 4.00 -8.11
N HIS A 79 22.18 3.59 -9.00
CA HIS A 79 21.46 4.53 -9.86
C HIS A 79 20.42 5.35 -9.09
N LEU A 80 19.73 4.74 -8.11
CA LEU A 80 18.78 5.47 -7.27
C LEU A 80 19.50 6.57 -6.49
N GLN A 81 20.65 6.28 -5.89
CA GLN A 81 21.45 7.27 -5.21
C GLN A 81 21.78 8.47 -6.11
N LYS A 82 22.20 8.23 -7.37
CA LYS A 82 22.46 9.31 -8.34
C LYS A 82 21.20 10.12 -8.66
N ALA A 83 20.06 9.44 -8.83
CA ALA A 83 18.79 10.10 -9.11
C ALA A 83 18.31 10.98 -7.94
N LEU A 84 18.56 10.56 -6.69
CA LEU A 84 18.22 11.34 -5.50
C LEU A 84 19.06 12.62 -5.33
N TYR A 85 20.28 12.65 -5.88
CA TYR A 85 21.13 13.85 -5.87
C TYR A 85 20.82 14.84 -7.00
N ASP A 86 20.07 14.43 -8.02
CA ASP A 86 19.67 15.29 -9.13
C ASP A 86 18.30 15.94 -8.83
N LEU A 87 18.27 17.28 -8.82
CA LEU A 87 17.08 18.05 -8.46
C LEU A 87 15.89 17.85 -9.40
N ASN A 88 16.12 17.43 -10.65
CA ASN A 88 15.05 17.11 -11.58
C ASN A 88 14.59 15.67 -11.37
N LEU A 89 15.54 14.72 -11.36
CA LEU A 89 15.20 13.29 -11.29
C LEU A 89 14.58 12.89 -9.96
N VAL A 90 14.91 13.55 -8.84
CA VAL A 90 14.33 13.25 -7.53
C VAL A 90 12.81 13.43 -7.52
N ARG A 91 12.26 14.32 -8.37
CA ARG A 91 10.82 14.60 -8.45
C ARG A 91 10.07 13.67 -9.42
N GLU A 92 10.77 12.89 -10.23
CA GLU A 92 10.17 12.02 -11.25
C GLU A 92 9.49 10.79 -10.62
N ASP A 93 8.33 10.41 -11.14
CA ASP A 93 7.59 9.20 -10.74
C ASP A 93 8.45 7.93 -10.83
N GLY A 94 9.34 7.85 -11.83
CA GLY A 94 10.26 6.74 -11.99
C GLY A 94 11.24 6.57 -10.83
N THR A 95 11.67 7.66 -10.18
CA THR A 95 12.56 7.58 -9.01
C THR A 95 11.83 7.03 -7.78
N LEU A 96 10.59 7.47 -7.56
CA LEU A 96 9.76 6.92 -6.49
C LEU A 96 9.42 5.44 -6.75
N THR A 97 9.04 5.11 -7.99
CA THR A 97 8.76 3.72 -8.40
C THR A 97 9.98 2.82 -8.21
N ALA A 98 11.18 3.30 -8.55
CA ALA A 98 12.42 2.55 -8.33
C ALA A 98 12.66 2.26 -6.85
N CYS A 99 12.39 3.23 -5.97
CA CYS A 99 12.51 3.06 -4.53
C CYS A 99 11.52 2.01 -4.00
N MET A 100 10.27 2.04 -4.49
CA MET A 100 9.25 1.03 -4.17
C MET A 100 9.63 -0.37 -4.68
N ALA A 101 10.19 -0.48 -5.88
CA ALA A 101 10.67 -1.75 -6.45
C ALA A 101 11.83 -2.34 -5.62
N LEU A 102 12.78 -1.51 -5.18
CA LEU A 102 13.88 -1.97 -4.30
C LEU A 102 13.35 -2.39 -2.92
N SER A 103 12.36 -1.69 -2.37
CA SER A 103 11.67 -2.10 -1.15
C SER A 103 10.99 -3.46 -1.30
N LEU A 104 10.33 -3.71 -2.44
CA LEU A 104 9.73 -5.00 -2.75
C LEU A 104 10.79 -6.10 -2.88
N TYR A 105 11.92 -5.82 -3.54
CA TYR A 105 13.05 -6.76 -3.60
C TYR A 105 13.55 -7.17 -2.21
N GLU A 106 13.73 -6.20 -1.30
CA GLU A 106 14.13 -6.46 0.08
C GLU A 106 13.12 -7.36 0.82
N ALA A 107 11.82 -7.14 0.61
CA ALA A 107 10.77 -7.97 1.20
C ALA A 107 10.76 -9.41 0.66
N LEU A 108 11.14 -9.60 -0.61
CA LEU A 108 11.19 -10.93 -1.26
C LEU A 108 12.44 -11.71 -0.89
N GLU A 109 13.62 -11.08 -0.96
CA GLU A 109 14.90 -11.77 -0.87
C GLU A 109 15.55 -11.72 0.52
N CYS A 110 15.19 -10.75 1.36
CA CYS A 110 15.84 -10.49 2.65
C CYS A 110 17.38 -10.59 2.57
N PRO A 111 18.06 -9.89 1.63
CA PRO A 111 19.47 -10.12 1.30
C PRO A 111 20.43 -9.95 2.49
N ASN A 112 20.05 -9.12 3.47
CA ASN A 112 20.81 -8.89 4.71
C ASN A 112 20.34 -9.75 5.90
N GLN A 113 19.52 -10.78 5.67
CA GLN A 113 18.97 -11.68 6.69
C GLN A 113 18.19 -10.95 7.80
N GLY A 114 17.51 -9.86 7.45
CA GLY A 114 16.71 -9.07 8.38
C GLY A 114 15.80 -8.08 7.66
N SER A 115 14.84 -7.51 8.39
CA SER A 115 13.84 -6.58 7.87
C SER A 115 14.32 -5.12 7.78
N GLU A 116 15.56 -4.84 8.20
CA GLU A 116 16.08 -3.48 8.31
C GLU A 116 16.15 -2.76 6.95
N GLY A 117 16.59 -3.46 5.89
CA GLY A 117 16.64 -2.91 4.53
C GLY A 117 15.27 -2.45 4.05
N TYR A 118 14.26 -3.30 4.22
CA TYR A 118 12.86 -2.97 3.93
C TYR A 118 12.37 -1.73 4.69
N PHE A 119 12.57 -1.68 6.01
CA PHE A 119 12.12 -0.53 6.82
C PHE A 119 12.86 0.76 6.46
N ASN A 120 14.15 0.69 6.13
CA ASN A 120 14.92 1.84 5.66
C ASN A 120 14.38 2.35 4.32
N HIS A 121 14.00 1.47 3.40
CA HIS A 121 13.30 1.85 2.17
C HIS A 121 11.95 2.51 2.45
N CYS A 122 11.12 1.96 3.35
CA CYS A 122 9.85 2.57 3.72
C CYS A 122 10.04 4.00 4.25
N ARG A 123 11.04 4.23 5.11
CA ARG A 123 11.38 5.58 5.60
C ARG A 123 11.84 6.51 4.47
N GLY A 124 12.68 6.01 3.56
CA GLY A 124 13.14 6.77 2.39
C GLY A 124 12.01 7.12 1.44
N ILE A 125 11.06 6.21 1.22
CA ILE A 125 9.86 6.41 0.41
C ILE A 125 8.98 7.52 1.00
N ILE A 126 8.71 7.47 2.31
CA ILE A 126 7.93 8.51 3.00
C ILE A 126 8.62 9.88 2.85
N ALA A 127 9.93 9.95 3.10
CA ALA A 127 10.70 11.19 2.95
C ALA A 127 10.69 11.72 1.51
N LEU A 128 10.72 10.83 0.51
CA LEU A 128 10.68 11.19 -0.90
C LEU A 128 9.30 11.72 -1.31
N ILE A 129 8.20 11.10 -0.86
CA ILE A 129 6.85 11.66 -1.08
C ILE A 129 6.75 13.06 -0.47
N GLN A 130 7.23 13.23 0.76
CA GLN A 130 7.20 14.53 1.44
C GLN A 130 7.96 15.60 0.67
N SER A 131 9.17 15.29 0.18
CA SER A 131 9.99 16.27 -0.55
C SER A 131 9.42 16.64 -1.92
N ARG A 132 8.66 15.73 -2.54
CA ARG A 132 7.96 15.97 -3.81
C ARG A 132 6.78 16.94 -3.63
N GLY A 133 6.16 16.94 -2.45
CA GLY A 133 4.97 17.74 -2.14
C GLY A 133 3.68 17.04 -2.57
N HIS A 134 2.58 17.32 -1.87
CA HIS A 134 1.30 16.65 -2.09
C HIS A 134 0.72 16.91 -3.49
N GLU A 135 1.05 18.05 -4.13
CA GLU A 135 0.53 18.37 -5.46
C GLU A 135 0.96 17.35 -6.51
N MET A 136 2.19 16.81 -6.37
CA MET A 136 2.74 15.78 -7.26
C MET A 136 2.04 14.42 -7.13
N HIS A 137 1.14 14.27 -6.14
CA HIS A 137 0.40 13.05 -5.86
C HIS A 137 -1.12 13.23 -6.01
N SER A 138 -1.55 14.34 -6.63
CA SER A 138 -2.97 14.65 -6.82
C SER A 138 -3.61 13.96 -8.03
N SER A 139 -2.81 13.52 -9.01
CA SER A 139 -3.29 12.88 -10.23
C SER A 139 -2.23 11.98 -10.88
N GLY A 140 -2.63 11.24 -11.92
CA GLY A 140 -1.74 10.44 -12.75
C GLY A 140 -0.96 9.37 -11.99
N LEU A 141 0.27 9.10 -12.45
CA LEU A 141 1.15 8.07 -11.89
C LEU A 141 1.58 8.37 -10.45
N GLY A 142 1.89 9.63 -10.15
CA GLY A 142 2.21 10.07 -8.80
C GLY A 142 1.11 9.74 -7.79
N HIS A 143 -0.17 9.89 -8.18
CA HIS A 143 -1.30 9.48 -7.33
C HIS A 143 -1.38 7.96 -7.16
N GLN A 144 -1.23 7.18 -8.23
CA GLN A 144 -1.24 5.71 -8.14
C GLN A 144 -0.13 5.17 -7.22
N LEU A 145 1.08 5.74 -7.31
CA LEU A 145 2.19 5.39 -6.42
C LEU A 145 1.88 5.73 -4.96
N PHE A 146 1.28 6.90 -4.71
CA PHE A 146 0.84 7.30 -3.38
C PHE A 146 -0.17 6.32 -2.78
N LEU A 147 -1.18 5.90 -3.54
CA LEU A 147 -2.17 4.91 -3.08
C LEU A 147 -1.54 3.55 -2.77
N GLY A 148 -0.60 3.08 -3.60
CA GLY A 148 0.13 1.83 -3.35
C GLY A 148 0.89 1.85 -2.01
N ILE A 149 1.45 3.01 -1.66
CA ILE A 149 2.18 3.21 -0.40
C ILE A 149 1.23 3.29 0.79
N LEU A 150 0.13 4.05 0.68
CA LEU A 150 -0.90 4.08 1.73
C LEU A 150 -1.39 2.69 2.08
N PHE A 151 -1.73 1.87 1.07
CA PHE A 151 -2.16 0.49 1.28
C PHE A 151 -1.13 -0.34 2.06
N SER A 152 0.15 -0.16 1.74
CA SER A 152 1.26 -0.89 2.37
C SER A 152 1.53 -0.43 3.82
N LEU A 153 1.23 0.84 4.14
CA LEU A 153 1.50 1.44 5.45
C LEU A 153 0.34 1.35 6.45
N ASN A 154 -0.89 1.11 5.97
CA ASN A 154 -2.11 1.06 6.80
C ASN A 154 -2.08 0.06 7.97
N HIS A 155 -1.05 -0.80 8.04
CA HIS A 155 -1.00 -1.89 8.99
C HIS A 155 -0.09 -1.65 10.20
N HIS A 156 0.78 -0.62 10.22
CA HIS A 156 1.92 -0.67 11.15
C HIS A 156 2.29 0.58 11.97
N THR A 157 1.92 1.82 11.62
CA THR A 157 2.28 3.00 12.44
C THR A 157 1.45 4.25 12.09
N SER A 158 1.35 5.19 13.03
CA SER A 158 0.96 6.57 12.72
C SER A 158 2.00 7.18 11.77
N THR A 159 1.57 7.61 10.59
CA THR A 159 2.43 8.27 9.60
C THR A 159 1.89 9.66 9.29
N ILE A 160 2.76 10.51 8.73
CA ILE A 160 2.41 11.86 8.25
C ILE A 160 1.26 11.87 7.23
N PHE A 161 0.97 10.72 6.60
CA PHE A 161 -0.11 10.61 5.63
C PHE A 161 -1.51 10.72 6.25
N PHE A 162 -1.61 10.61 7.58
CA PHE A 162 -2.85 10.81 8.32
C PHE A 162 -3.01 12.24 8.86
N GLU A 163 -2.10 13.16 8.50
CA GLU A 163 -2.31 14.59 8.69
C GLU A 163 -3.35 15.10 7.68
N SER A 164 -4.14 16.12 8.06
CA SER A 164 -5.24 16.63 7.23
C SER A 164 -4.79 17.04 5.82
N THR A 165 -3.61 17.63 5.70
CA THR A 165 -3.01 18.02 4.42
C THR A 165 -2.81 16.83 3.49
N TRP A 166 -2.28 15.71 3.98
CA TRP A 166 -2.04 14.50 3.19
C TRP A 166 -3.31 13.66 2.98
N MET A 167 -4.29 13.79 3.86
CA MET A 167 -5.61 13.20 3.64
C MET A 167 -6.44 13.97 2.62
N GLU A 168 -6.19 15.26 2.39
CA GLU A 168 -7.05 16.09 1.51
C GLU A 168 -6.38 16.41 0.17
N GLN A 169 -5.14 16.90 0.19
CA GLN A 169 -4.51 17.50 -0.99
C GLN A 169 -4.20 16.49 -2.12
N PRO A 170 -3.70 15.27 -1.84
CA PRO A 170 -3.56 14.23 -2.87
C PRO A 170 -4.89 13.79 -3.50
N TRP A 171 -6.03 14.16 -2.92
CA TRP A 171 -7.38 13.83 -3.39
C TRP A 171 -8.11 15.02 -4.01
N ALA A 172 -7.41 16.12 -4.25
CA ALA A 172 -7.99 17.36 -4.77
C ALA A 172 -8.56 17.21 -6.19
N VAL A 173 -7.99 16.32 -7.01
CA VAL A 173 -8.42 16.09 -8.40
C VAL A 173 -9.20 14.78 -8.54
N ILE A 174 -8.74 13.71 -7.88
CA ILE A 174 -9.38 12.40 -7.88
C ILE A 174 -10.09 12.21 -6.53
N PRO A 175 -11.43 12.13 -6.51
CA PRO A 175 -12.16 11.99 -5.26
C PRO A 175 -11.94 10.60 -4.62
N LYS A 176 -11.97 10.56 -3.29
CA LYS A 176 -11.90 9.32 -2.51
C LYS A 176 -13.04 8.37 -2.86
N THR A 177 -12.71 7.10 -2.97
CA THR A 177 -13.69 6.01 -3.01
C THR A 177 -14.19 5.70 -1.59
N SER A 178 -15.28 4.94 -1.48
CA SER A 178 -15.77 4.44 -0.19
C SER A 178 -14.69 3.64 0.56
N HIS A 179 -13.83 2.91 -0.15
CA HIS A 179 -12.71 2.19 0.45
C HIS A 179 -11.70 3.14 1.12
N ASP A 180 -11.37 4.25 0.45
CA ASP A 180 -10.41 5.23 0.94
C ASP A 180 -10.95 5.96 2.17
N GLN A 181 -12.24 6.29 2.17
CA GLN A 181 -12.91 6.91 3.32
C GLN A 181 -12.94 5.98 4.54
N VAL A 182 -13.19 4.68 4.35
CA VAL A 182 -13.11 3.69 5.44
C VAL A 182 -11.67 3.55 5.93
N THR A 183 -10.70 3.61 5.03
CA THR A 183 -9.27 3.55 5.36
C THR A 183 -8.85 4.74 6.23
N ASP A 184 -9.28 5.97 5.91
CA ASP A 184 -9.04 7.16 6.74
C ASP A 184 -9.63 7.02 8.16
N CYS A 185 -10.74 6.30 8.28
CA CYS A 185 -11.35 6.02 9.57
C CYS A 185 -10.47 5.07 10.40
N LEU A 186 -10.02 3.96 9.79
CA LEU A 186 -9.14 2.99 10.45
C LEU A 186 -7.80 3.61 10.84
N ALA A 187 -7.26 4.47 9.99
CA ALA A 187 -5.99 5.17 10.20
C ALA A 187 -5.91 5.97 11.51
N GLN A 188 -7.06 6.38 12.06
CA GLN A 188 -7.13 7.11 13.32
C GLN A 188 -6.99 6.20 14.55
N ALA A 189 -7.17 4.88 14.38
CA ALA A 189 -7.18 3.93 15.48
C ALA A 189 -5.87 3.87 16.28
N PRO A 190 -4.67 3.85 15.69
CA PRO A 190 -3.42 3.83 16.46
C PRO A 190 -3.30 4.99 17.46
N MET A 191 -3.63 6.22 17.03
CA MET A 191 -3.60 7.42 17.87
C MET A 191 -4.66 7.40 18.98
N ILE A 192 -5.85 6.85 18.70
CA ILE A 192 -6.91 6.67 19.71
C ILE A 192 -6.45 5.64 20.75
N LEU A 193 -5.95 4.48 20.30
CA LEU A 193 -5.48 3.41 21.18
C LEU A 193 -4.29 3.84 22.04
N GLU A 194 -3.37 4.64 21.50
CA GLU A 194 -2.26 5.20 22.29
C GLU A 194 -2.75 6.14 23.40
N ARG A 195 -3.71 7.02 23.09
CA ARG A 195 -4.32 7.92 24.08
C ARG A 195 -5.14 7.16 25.12
N ILE A 196 -5.79 6.06 24.75
CA ILE A 196 -6.46 5.17 25.71
C ILE A 196 -5.44 4.53 26.65
N ARG A 197 -4.31 4.05 26.12
CA ARG A 197 -3.24 3.43 26.94
C ARG A 197 -2.59 4.41 27.92
N SER A 198 -2.58 5.70 27.62
CA SER A 198 -2.02 6.72 28.53
C SER A 198 -2.99 7.16 29.63
N LEU A 199 -4.31 6.90 29.50
CA LEU A 199 -5.33 7.30 30.48
C LEU A 199 -4.99 6.97 31.94
N PRO A 200 -4.53 5.75 32.30
CA PRO A 200 -4.27 5.39 33.70
C PRO A 200 -3.20 6.26 34.36
N HIS A 201 -2.33 6.90 33.57
CA HIS A 201 -1.21 7.71 34.05
C HIS A 201 -1.57 9.19 34.22
N LEU A 202 -2.77 9.61 33.81
CA LEU A 202 -3.20 11.00 33.91
C LEU A 202 -3.95 11.27 35.24
N PRO A 203 -3.91 12.51 35.75
CA PRO A 203 -4.78 12.94 36.85
C PRO A 203 -6.27 12.77 36.50
N LYS A 204 -7.12 12.44 37.49
CA LYS A 204 -8.56 12.17 37.27
C LYS A 204 -9.30 13.26 36.48
N PHE A 205 -9.00 14.54 36.71
CA PHE A 205 -9.65 15.62 35.98
C PHE A 205 -9.29 15.63 34.48
N GLN A 206 -8.06 15.24 34.13
CA GLN A 206 -7.61 15.09 32.75
C GLN A 206 -8.14 13.80 32.11
N GLN A 207 -8.31 12.74 32.90
CA GLN A 207 -8.90 11.49 32.42
C GLN A 207 -10.33 11.72 31.91
N VAL A 208 -11.16 12.45 32.66
CA VAL A 208 -12.55 12.74 32.26
C VAL A 208 -12.59 13.57 30.97
N ASP A 209 -11.78 14.62 30.88
CA ASP A 209 -11.70 15.45 29.67
C ASP A 209 -11.19 14.65 28.46
N LEU A 210 -10.14 13.83 28.63
CA LEU A 210 -9.63 12.98 27.56
C LEU A 210 -10.67 11.94 27.10
N LEU A 211 -11.35 11.26 28.03
CA LEU A 211 -12.42 10.31 27.71
C LEU A 211 -13.55 10.98 26.92
N GLN A 212 -13.98 12.18 27.33
CA GLN A 212 -15.00 12.93 26.60
C GLN A 212 -14.56 13.32 25.19
N ARG A 213 -13.28 13.62 24.97
CA ARG A 213 -12.73 13.89 23.63
C ARG A 213 -12.69 12.61 22.79
N LEU A 214 -12.18 11.52 23.35
CA LEU A 214 -12.09 10.22 22.66
C LEU A 214 -13.46 9.70 22.24
N ILE A 215 -14.48 9.76 23.12
CA ILE A 215 -15.86 9.36 22.78
C ILE A 215 -16.39 10.18 21.60
N ARG A 216 -16.17 11.49 21.59
CA ARG A 216 -16.59 12.36 20.48
C ARG A 216 -15.86 12.03 19.18
N GLU A 217 -14.58 11.70 19.25
CA GLU A 217 -13.81 11.25 18.10
C GLU A 217 -14.33 9.91 17.54
N CYS A 218 -14.55 8.91 18.39
CA CYS A 218 -15.13 7.62 17.99
C CYS A 218 -16.52 7.79 17.36
N TRP A 219 -17.38 8.65 17.92
CA TRP A 219 -18.69 8.93 17.33
C TRP A 219 -18.58 9.62 15.97
N ARG A 220 -17.63 10.54 15.78
CA ARG A 220 -17.40 11.15 14.46
C ARG A 220 -16.96 10.10 13.44
N ILE A 221 -16.08 9.19 13.84
CA ILE A 221 -15.63 8.08 12.97
C ILE A 221 -16.81 7.17 12.63
N ASN A 222 -17.59 6.74 13.63
CA ASN A 222 -18.74 5.87 13.38
C ASN A 222 -19.75 6.53 12.44
N LYS A 223 -20.04 7.82 12.63
CA LYS A 223 -20.91 8.58 11.73
C LYS A 223 -20.39 8.62 10.30
N GLN A 224 -19.07 8.77 10.12
CA GLN A 224 -18.47 8.74 8.78
C GLN A 224 -18.62 7.36 8.15
N LEU A 225 -18.40 6.28 8.90
CA LEU A 225 -18.63 4.91 8.43
C LEU A 225 -20.09 4.64 8.07
N ASP A 226 -21.05 5.21 8.81
CA ASP A 226 -22.49 5.12 8.49
C ASP A 226 -22.78 5.81 7.16
N VAL A 227 -22.31 7.04 6.96
CA VAL A 227 -22.46 7.78 5.69
C VAL A 227 -21.84 6.99 4.53
N THR A 228 -20.61 6.51 4.68
CA THR A 228 -19.94 5.73 3.63
C THR A 228 -20.68 4.42 3.32
N TYR A 229 -21.25 3.76 4.33
CA TYR A 229 -22.05 2.55 4.12
C TYR A 229 -23.35 2.85 3.36
N ASP A 230 -24.05 3.92 3.71
CA ASP A 230 -25.29 4.35 3.07
C ASP A 230 -25.07 4.73 1.59
N GLU A 231 -23.95 5.38 1.28
CA GLU A 231 -23.54 5.69 -0.11
C GLU A 231 -23.33 4.42 -0.95
N MET A 232 -22.82 3.35 -0.33
CA MET A 232 -22.62 2.06 -1.00
C MET A 232 -23.94 1.30 -1.20
N GLN A 233 -24.95 1.50 -0.34
CA GLN A 233 -26.16 0.67 -0.23
C GLN A 233 -27.16 0.74 -1.40
N SER A 234 -26.80 1.40 -2.51
CA SER A 234 -27.65 1.50 -3.69
C SER A 234 -28.00 0.15 -4.36
N GLN A 235 -27.30 -0.95 -4.02
CA GLN A 235 -27.53 -2.33 -4.50
C GLN A 235 -27.15 -3.36 -3.41
N ASP A 236 -27.60 -4.61 -3.54
CA ASP A 236 -27.25 -5.71 -2.61
C ASP A 236 -25.73 -5.98 -2.62
N LEU A 237 -25.01 -5.43 -1.64
CA LEU A 237 -23.54 -5.52 -1.53
C LEU A 237 -23.05 -6.90 -1.10
N TYR A 238 -23.84 -7.58 -0.27
CA TYR A 238 -23.53 -8.92 0.24
C TYR A 238 -24.82 -9.65 0.61
N TRP A 239 -24.75 -10.97 0.65
CA TRP A 239 -25.82 -11.85 1.11
C TRP A 239 -25.23 -13.03 1.90
N GLN A 240 -26.06 -13.63 2.73
CA GLN A 240 -25.67 -14.77 3.57
C GLN A 240 -26.06 -16.08 2.87
N VAL A 241 -25.15 -17.05 2.86
CA VAL A 241 -25.43 -18.41 2.39
C VAL A 241 -24.91 -19.44 3.40
N PRO A 242 -25.51 -20.65 3.47
CA PRO A 242 -24.98 -21.72 4.30
C PRO A 242 -23.56 -22.12 3.87
N SER A 243 -22.70 -22.40 4.84
CA SER A 243 -21.36 -22.92 4.55
C SER A 243 -21.44 -24.30 3.91
N GLN A 244 -20.82 -24.44 2.73
CA GLN A 244 -20.75 -25.71 2.01
C GLN A 244 -19.48 -26.51 2.32
N THR A 245 -18.56 -25.94 3.10
CA THR A 245 -17.27 -26.55 3.39
C THR A 245 -17.37 -27.41 4.66
N PRO A 246 -17.20 -28.74 4.58
CA PRO A 246 -17.46 -29.64 5.72
C PRO A 246 -16.60 -29.37 6.95
N LEU A 247 -15.40 -28.82 6.76
CA LEU A 247 -14.49 -28.43 7.85
C LEU A 247 -14.94 -27.18 8.61
N PHE A 248 -15.74 -26.31 7.98
CA PHE A 248 -16.14 -25.02 8.52
C PHE A 248 -17.64 -24.94 8.82
N SER A 249 -18.45 -25.91 8.41
CA SER A 249 -19.90 -25.89 8.63
C SER A 249 -20.28 -25.84 10.12
N ASP A 250 -19.48 -26.49 10.98
CA ASP A 250 -19.74 -26.53 12.42
C ASP A 250 -19.26 -25.26 13.15
N LEU A 251 -18.24 -24.57 12.62
CA LEU A 251 -17.63 -23.37 13.23
C LEU A 251 -18.22 -22.07 12.66
N PHE A 252 -18.52 -22.06 11.36
CA PHE A 252 -19.02 -20.93 10.59
C PHE A 252 -20.19 -21.43 9.72
N PRO A 253 -21.39 -21.61 10.31
CA PRO A 253 -22.54 -22.18 9.60
C PRO A 253 -23.06 -21.27 8.47
N VAL A 254 -22.72 -19.98 8.52
CA VAL A 254 -23.09 -18.97 7.54
C VAL A 254 -21.82 -18.32 7.00
N VAL A 255 -21.75 -18.18 5.67
CA VAL A 255 -20.70 -17.42 4.99
C VAL A 255 -21.32 -16.24 4.25
N PHE A 256 -20.56 -15.15 4.19
CA PHE A 256 -20.94 -13.96 3.45
C PHE A 256 -20.44 -14.08 2.01
N CYS A 257 -21.36 -14.01 1.06
CA CYS A 257 -21.04 -13.78 -0.34
C CYS A 257 -21.14 -12.28 -0.62
N PHE A 258 -20.18 -11.77 -1.37
CA PHE A 258 -20.12 -10.37 -1.75
C PHE A 258 -20.35 -10.24 -3.24
N ARG A 259 -20.89 -9.09 -3.64
CA ARG A 259 -21.07 -8.74 -5.05
C ARG A 259 -19.79 -8.88 -5.87
N ASP A 260 -18.69 -8.37 -5.31
CA ASP A 260 -17.38 -8.32 -5.92
C ASP A 260 -16.30 -8.17 -4.84
N ALA A 261 -15.03 -8.33 -5.23
CA ALA A 261 -13.90 -8.29 -4.31
C ALA A 261 -13.69 -6.91 -3.66
N GLN A 262 -14.04 -5.82 -4.34
CA GLN A 262 -13.91 -4.47 -3.80
C GLN A 262 -14.95 -4.25 -2.69
N SER A 263 -16.20 -4.61 -2.95
CA SER A 263 -17.28 -4.60 -1.96
C SER A 263 -16.91 -5.43 -0.72
N ALA A 264 -16.32 -6.62 -0.93
CA ALA A 264 -15.83 -7.46 0.16
C ALA A 264 -14.74 -6.77 1.00
N ALA A 265 -13.69 -6.25 0.34
CA ALA A 265 -12.58 -5.58 1.01
C ALA A 265 -13.06 -4.37 1.82
N THR A 266 -13.88 -3.50 1.22
CA THR A 266 -14.41 -2.31 1.89
C THR A 266 -15.30 -2.66 3.07
N LEU A 267 -16.22 -3.62 2.94
CA LEU A 267 -17.14 -4.00 4.02
C LEU A 267 -16.41 -4.68 5.19
N VAL A 268 -15.48 -5.58 4.89
CA VAL A 268 -14.66 -6.22 5.92
C VAL A 268 -13.85 -5.18 6.68
N LEU A 269 -13.23 -4.22 5.97
CA LEU A 269 -12.48 -3.12 6.59
C LEU A 269 -13.39 -2.22 7.43
N LEU A 270 -14.59 -1.93 6.94
CA LEU A 270 -15.58 -1.12 7.65
C LEU A 270 -16.01 -1.78 8.95
N TRP A 271 -16.33 -3.08 8.92
CA TRP A 271 -16.72 -3.84 10.11
C TRP A 271 -15.56 -4.01 11.09
N ALA A 272 -14.35 -4.24 10.58
CA ALA A 272 -13.14 -4.28 11.42
C ALA A 272 -12.93 -2.95 12.14
N THR A 273 -13.06 -1.83 11.42
CA THR A 273 -12.92 -0.48 11.98
C THR A 273 -13.96 -0.22 13.08
N ARG A 274 -15.23 -0.59 12.86
CA ARG A 274 -16.30 -0.49 13.87
C ARG A 274 -16.06 -1.36 15.10
N THR A 275 -15.37 -2.48 14.95
CA THR A 275 -15.10 -3.39 16.07
C THR A 275 -13.93 -2.87 16.92
N MET A 276 -13.01 -2.11 16.32
CA MET A 276 -11.83 -1.56 17.00
C MET A 276 -12.10 -0.26 17.78
N LEU A 277 -13.12 0.53 17.42
CA LEU A 277 -13.36 1.89 17.90
C LEU A 277 -14.73 2.06 18.56
#